data_AF-A0A1G0HXT3-F1
#
_entry.id   AF-A0A1G0HXT3-F1
#
_cell.length_a   1.000
_cell.length_b   1.000
_cell.length_c   1.000
_cell.angle_alpha   90.00
_cell.angle_beta   90.00
_cell.angle_gamma   90.00
#
_symmetry.space_group_name_H-M   'P 1'
#
loop_
_entity.id
_entity.type
_entity.pdbx_description
1 polymer ?
#
loop_
_entity_poly.entity_id
_entity_poly.type
_entity_poly.pdbx_seq_one_letter_code
_entity_poly.pdbx_strand_id
1 'polypeptide(L)'
;MGRPAFKPTDEQRAKVARLIKGKVPIEEIARRMELAEKTLRKYFGAELGLIPVETVNTGLAMARPRTEVFRPSDEQREMAMILAGARLSHPEIARKLGITEECLREHFGDELEKGPIKCKADILAAMFYSGKGGNVAAAKVFLLFNGQGDPGPDQQPAKVGLQGKKVQAAIAAQTAEAGTSWEDVVPPSGRPN
;
A
#
# COMPACT_ATOMS: atom_id res chain seq x y z
N MET A 1 -58.63 -4.36 -24.64
CA MET A 1 -58.89 -2.94 -24.31
C MET A 1 -58.30 -2.68 -22.93
N GLY A 2 -57.20 -1.92 -22.83
CA GLY A 2 -56.59 -1.59 -21.53
C GLY A 2 -57.44 -0.57 -20.76
N ARG A 3 -57.57 -0.73 -19.43
CA ARG A 3 -58.27 0.24 -18.58
C ARG A 3 -57.50 1.57 -18.62
N PRO A 4 -58.15 2.72 -18.88
CA PRO A 4 -57.47 4.01 -18.96
C PRO A 4 -56.78 4.35 -17.64
N ALA A 5 -55.60 4.97 -17.74
CA ALA A 5 -54.84 5.41 -16.57
C ALA A 5 -55.66 6.45 -15.79
N PHE A 6 -55.93 6.17 -14.50
CA PHE A 6 -56.65 7.09 -13.63
C PHE A 6 -55.81 8.37 -13.44
N LYS A 7 -56.41 9.52 -13.79
CA LYS A 7 -55.84 10.85 -13.53
C LYS A 7 -56.80 11.60 -12.61
N PRO A 8 -56.39 11.98 -11.39
CA PRO A 8 -57.25 12.72 -10.47
C PRO A 8 -57.55 14.11 -11.01
N THR A 9 -58.83 14.49 -11.00
CA THR A 9 -59.25 15.87 -11.27
C THR A 9 -58.97 16.75 -10.05
N ASP A 10 -58.74 18.05 -10.26
CA ASP A 10 -58.49 19.01 -9.16
C ASP A 10 -59.66 19.09 -8.16
N GLU A 11 -60.90 18.92 -8.64
CA GLU A 11 -62.09 18.81 -7.79
C GLU A 11 -62.04 17.61 -6.84
N GLN A 12 -61.50 16.47 -7.31
CA GLN A 12 -61.34 15.27 -6.48
C GLN A 12 -60.26 15.51 -5.42
N ARG A 13 -59.18 16.23 -5.75
CA ARG A 13 -58.12 16.60 -4.79
C ARG A 13 -58.66 17.50 -3.70
N ALA A 14 -59.42 18.54 -4.07
CA ALA A 14 -60.05 19.45 -3.12
C ALA A 14 -61.05 18.73 -2.19
N LYS A 15 -61.77 17.74 -2.70
CA LYS A 15 -62.69 16.91 -1.91
C LYS A 15 -61.96 16.02 -0.91
N VAL A 16 -60.86 15.37 -1.31
CA VAL A 16 -60.01 14.57 -0.42
C VAL A 16 -59.38 15.44 0.67
N ALA A 17 -58.83 16.60 0.31
CA ALA A 17 -58.26 17.56 1.26
C ALA A 17 -59.29 18.01 2.32
N ARG A 18 -60.53 18.28 1.91
CA ARG A 18 -61.62 18.66 2.82
C ARG A 18 -61.98 17.55 3.80
N LEU A 19 -62.04 16.30 3.33
CA LEU A 19 -62.37 15.14 4.16
C LEU A 19 -61.26 14.83 5.17
N ILE A 20 -60.00 15.01 4.78
CA ILE A 20 -58.83 14.86 5.67
C ILE A 20 -58.82 15.95 6.74
N LYS A 21 -59.14 17.20 6.39
CA LYS A 21 -59.32 18.29 7.36
C LYS A 21 -60.44 18.00 8.37
N GLY A 22 -61.47 17.25 7.94
CA GLY A 22 -62.54 16.73 8.79
C GLY A 22 -62.16 15.52 9.64
N LYS A 23 -60.89 15.07 9.62
CA LYS A 23 -60.37 13.87 10.31
C LYS A 23 -61.11 12.57 9.96
N VAL A 24 -61.64 12.48 8.74
CA VAL A 24 -62.28 11.26 8.25
C VAL A 24 -61.20 10.20 7.96
N PRO A 25 -61.38 8.93 8.37
CA PRO A 25 -60.40 7.88 8.11
C PRO A 25 -60.28 7.57 6.61
N ILE A 26 -59.08 7.14 6.18
CA ILE A 26 -58.72 6.91 4.78
C ILE A 26 -59.67 5.93 4.08
N GLU A 27 -60.12 4.89 4.79
CA GLU A 27 -61.07 3.89 4.29
C GLU A 27 -62.44 4.48 3.94
N GLU A 28 -62.90 5.44 4.75
CA GLU A 28 -64.18 6.12 4.55
C GLU A 28 -64.08 7.13 3.40
N ILE A 29 -62.93 7.80 3.26
CA ILE A 29 -62.63 8.65 2.10
C ILE A 29 -62.64 7.82 0.81
N ALA A 30 -62.01 6.65 0.83
CA ALA A 30 -61.95 5.74 -0.31
C ALA A 30 -63.36 5.27 -0.74
N ARG A 31 -64.20 4.87 0.23
CA ARG A 31 -65.61 4.51 -0.01
C ARG A 31 -66.41 5.67 -0.61
N ARG A 32 -66.29 6.87 -0.06
CA ARG A 32 -67.03 8.06 -0.51
C ARG A 32 -66.57 8.63 -1.86
N MET A 33 -65.39 8.21 -2.31
CA MET A 33 -64.82 8.52 -3.62
C MET A 33 -65.02 7.40 -4.64
N GLU A 34 -65.59 6.25 -4.23
CA GLU A 34 -65.70 5.03 -5.05
C GLU A 34 -64.34 4.56 -5.62
N LEU A 35 -63.26 4.77 -4.85
CA LEU A 35 -61.90 4.40 -5.23
C LEU A 35 -61.38 3.29 -4.31
N ALA A 36 -60.57 2.41 -4.87
CA ALA A 36 -59.78 1.48 -4.06
C ALA A 36 -58.77 2.27 -3.21
N GLU A 37 -58.55 1.84 -1.97
CA GLU A 37 -57.62 2.51 -1.04
C GLU A 37 -56.21 2.66 -1.64
N LYS A 38 -55.74 1.64 -2.37
CA LYS A 38 -54.46 1.68 -3.09
C LYS A 38 -54.41 2.80 -4.14
N THR A 39 -55.52 3.06 -4.83
CA THR A 39 -55.65 4.16 -5.79
C THR A 39 -55.62 5.50 -5.06
N LEU A 40 -56.31 5.61 -3.92
CA LEU A 40 -56.30 6.81 -3.10
C LEU A 40 -54.87 7.16 -2.62
N ARG A 41 -54.15 6.19 -2.06
CA ARG A 41 -52.75 6.36 -1.60
C ARG A 41 -51.78 6.70 -2.74
N LYS A 42 -51.95 6.10 -3.92
CA LYS A 42 -51.08 6.33 -5.07
C LYS A 42 -51.22 7.73 -5.65
N TYR A 43 -52.46 8.23 -5.77
CA TYR A 43 -52.72 9.46 -6.51
C TYR A 43 -53.00 10.69 -5.64
N PHE A 44 -53.38 10.49 -4.38
CA PHE A 44 -53.65 11.58 -3.41
C PHE A 44 -52.65 11.56 -2.23
N GLY A 45 -51.46 10.97 -2.42
CA GLY A 45 -50.43 10.89 -1.38
C GLY A 45 -50.08 12.26 -0.78
N ALA A 46 -50.00 13.30 -1.62
CA ALA A 46 -49.76 14.68 -1.18
C ALA A 46 -50.84 15.21 -0.22
N GLU A 47 -52.12 14.96 -0.52
CA GLU A 47 -53.24 15.40 0.33
C GLU A 47 -53.31 14.58 1.63
N LEU A 48 -52.92 13.30 1.56
CA LEU A 48 -52.85 12.37 2.70
C LEU A 48 -51.64 12.62 3.61
N GLY A 49 -50.75 13.56 3.26
CA GLY A 49 -49.48 13.77 3.96
C GLY A 49 -48.52 12.58 3.83
N LEU A 50 -48.81 11.65 2.91
CA LEU A 50 -47.93 10.54 2.59
C LEU A 50 -46.86 11.07 1.63
N ILE A 51 -45.61 11.06 2.09
CA ILE A 51 -44.44 11.40 1.27
C ILE A 51 -44.56 10.58 -0.04
N PRO A 52 -44.50 11.22 -1.22
CA PRO A 52 -44.62 10.49 -2.47
C PRO A 52 -43.53 9.43 -2.54
N VAL A 53 -43.87 8.19 -2.84
CA VAL A 53 -42.92 7.07 -2.98
C VAL A 53 -41.85 7.38 -4.05
N GLU A 54 -42.19 8.23 -5.04
CA GLU A 54 -41.25 8.74 -6.04
C GLU A 54 -40.14 9.61 -5.43
N THR A 55 -40.41 10.36 -4.36
CA THR A 55 -39.42 11.17 -3.63
C THR A 55 -38.49 10.31 -2.78
N VAL A 56 -38.98 9.17 -2.28
CA VAL A 56 -38.16 8.21 -1.51
C VAL A 56 -37.15 7.52 -2.43
N ASN A 57 -37.56 7.13 -3.64
CA ASN A 57 -36.68 6.47 -4.60
C ASN A 57 -35.65 7.43 -5.22
N THR A 58 -35.99 8.70 -5.44
CA THR A 58 -35.02 9.70 -5.94
C THR A 58 -34.05 10.18 -4.87
N GLY A 59 -34.48 10.29 -3.61
CA GLY A 59 -33.61 10.64 -2.47
C GLY A 59 -32.59 9.55 -2.13
N LEU A 60 -32.97 8.26 -2.17
CA LEU A 60 -32.05 7.14 -1.98
C LEU A 60 -31.15 6.86 -3.20
N ALA A 61 -31.59 7.20 -4.41
CA ALA A 61 -30.77 7.06 -5.61
C ALA A 61 -29.68 8.13 -5.73
N MET A 62 -29.87 9.32 -5.15
CA MET A 62 -28.89 10.41 -5.17
C MET A 62 -27.87 10.40 -4.03
N ALA A 63 -28.04 9.53 -3.03
CA ALA A 63 -27.21 9.53 -1.81
C ALA A 63 -26.23 8.36 -1.70
N ARG A 64 -25.89 7.68 -2.82
CA ARG A 64 -24.62 6.93 -2.85
C ARG A 64 -23.54 7.93 -3.25
N PRO A 65 -22.63 8.33 -2.34
CA PRO A 65 -21.49 9.12 -2.77
C PRO A 65 -20.80 8.32 -3.86
N ARG A 66 -20.74 8.88 -5.07
CA ARG A 66 -19.88 8.37 -6.12
C ARG A 66 -18.50 8.38 -5.49
N THR A 67 -17.93 7.19 -5.25
CA THR A 67 -16.63 7.01 -4.61
C THR A 67 -15.70 8.04 -5.23
N GLU A 68 -15.27 9.02 -4.44
CA GLU A 68 -14.38 10.06 -4.93
C GLU A 68 -13.14 9.33 -5.46
N VAL A 69 -12.80 9.58 -6.73
CA VAL A 69 -11.66 8.92 -7.37
C VAL A 69 -10.43 9.36 -6.59
N PHE A 70 -9.79 8.41 -5.89
CA PHE A 70 -8.63 8.68 -5.07
C PHE A 70 -7.54 9.30 -5.95
N ARG A 71 -7.12 10.53 -5.60
CA ARG A 71 -6.05 11.24 -6.30
C ARG A 71 -4.84 11.28 -5.39
N PRO A 72 -3.77 10.51 -5.68
CA PRO A 72 -2.56 10.53 -4.87
C PRO A 72 -1.93 11.92 -4.90
N SER A 73 -1.55 12.43 -3.73
CA SER A 73 -0.76 13.65 -3.58
C SER A 73 0.70 13.40 -3.98
N ASP A 74 1.39 14.43 -4.46
CA ASP A 74 2.82 14.35 -4.80
C ASP A 74 3.67 13.97 -3.58
N GLU A 75 3.33 14.46 -2.39
CA GLU A 75 3.99 14.09 -1.13
C GLU A 75 3.83 12.59 -0.82
N GLN A 76 2.65 12.03 -1.11
CA GLN A 76 2.39 10.60 -0.93
C GLN A 76 3.19 9.77 -1.93
N ARG A 77 3.37 10.26 -3.16
CA ARG A 77 4.19 9.60 -4.19
C ARG A 77 5.66 9.57 -3.80
N GLU A 78 6.19 10.70 -3.32
CA GLU A 78 7.56 10.77 -2.82
C GLU A 78 7.77 9.83 -1.63
N MET A 79 6.84 9.84 -0.66
CA MET A 79 6.89 8.93 0.48
C MET A 79 6.84 7.46 0.05
N ALA A 80 5.93 7.09 -0.87
CA ALA A 80 5.84 5.73 -1.41
C ALA A 80 7.16 5.29 -2.06
N MET A 81 7.78 6.17 -2.83
CA MET A 81 9.05 5.92 -3.50
C MET A 81 10.21 5.68 -2.52
N ILE A 82 10.29 6.49 -1.46
CA ILE A 82 11.30 6.33 -0.39
C ILE A 82 11.10 5.01 0.35
N LEU A 83 9.86 4.68 0.72
CA LEU A 83 9.55 3.45 1.46
C LEU A 83 9.78 2.20 0.61
N ALA A 84 9.48 2.26 -0.69
CA ALA A 84 9.85 1.22 -1.65
C ALA A 84 11.38 1.09 -1.78
N GLY A 85 12.09 2.23 -1.80
CA GLY A 85 13.55 2.29 -1.74
C GLY A 85 14.14 1.55 -0.54
N ALA A 86 13.49 1.67 0.62
CA ALA A 86 13.83 0.98 1.87
C ALA A 86 13.45 -0.51 1.89
N ARG A 87 12.86 -1.05 0.81
CA ARG A 87 12.38 -2.44 0.68
C ARG A 87 11.34 -2.85 1.73
N LEU A 88 10.46 -1.93 2.10
CA LEU A 88 9.27 -2.26 2.89
C LEU A 88 8.26 -3.03 2.05
N SER A 89 7.44 -3.86 2.71
CA SER A 89 6.38 -4.60 2.03
C SER A 89 5.21 -3.69 1.63
N HIS A 90 4.52 -4.00 0.52
CA HIS A 90 3.33 -3.26 0.08
C HIS A 90 2.28 -3.05 1.19
N PRO A 91 1.93 -4.04 2.04
CA PRO A 91 0.98 -3.80 3.14
C PRO A 91 1.53 -2.89 4.25
N GLU A 92 2.84 -2.78 4.44
CA GLU A 92 3.43 -1.81 5.37
C GLU A 92 3.40 -0.40 4.78
N ILE A 93 3.69 -0.25 3.49
CA ILE A 93 3.62 1.02 2.78
C ILE A 93 2.17 1.54 2.77
N ALA A 94 1.21 0.67 2.45
CA ALA A 94 -0.21 0.99 2.45
C ALA A 94 -0.67 1.46 3.85
N ARG A 95 -0.28 0.74 4.91
CA ARG A 95 -0.55 1.14 6.30
C ARG A 95 0.07 2.49 6.65
N LYS A 96 1.29 2.78 6.19
CA LYS A 96 1.98 4.04 6.44
C LYS A 96 1.28 5.23 5.75
N LEU A 97 0.74 5.02 4.56
CA LEU A 97 0.02 6.03 3.78
C LEU A 97 -1.48 6.13 4.13
N GLY A 98 -2.01 5.20 4.94
CA GLY A 98 -3.41 5.17 5.33
C GLY A 98 -4.36 4.75 4.18
N ILE A 99 -3.85 4.00 3.20
CA ILE A 99 -4.61 3.53 2.04
C ILE A 99 -4.72 2.01 2.01
N THR A 100 -5.63 1.50 1.17
CA THR A 100 -5.71 0.05 0.93
C THR A 100 -4.59 -0.41 0.00
N GLU A 101 -4.22 -1.69 0.09
CA GLU A 101 -3.17 -2.27 -0.75
C GLU A 101 -3.54 -2.27 -2.25
N GLU A 102 -4.84 -2.41 -2.55
CA GLU A 102 -5.37 -2.28 -3.92
C GLU A 102 -5.16 -0.87 -4.48
N CYS A 103 -5.49 0.15 -3.68
CA CYS A 103 -5.29 1.55 -4.05
C CYS A 103 -3.79 1.88 -4.24
N LEU A 104 -2.91 1.30 -3.40
CA LEU A 104 -1.46 1.42 -3.56
C LEU A 104 -1.00 0.86 -4.92
N ARG A 105 -1.47 -0.33 -5.31
CA ARG A 105 -1.08 -0.96 -6.59
C ARG A 105 -1.58 -0.19 -7.80
N GLU A 106 -2.79 0.34 -7.75
CA GLU A 106 -3.41 1.06 -8.87
C GLU A 106 -2.77 2.42 -9.12
N HIS A 107 -2.45 3.17 -8.05
CA HIS A 107 -2.05 4.57 -8.17
C HIS A 107 -0.54 4.81 -8.05
N PHE A 108 0.20 3.89 -7.43
CA PHE A 108 1.62 4.05 -7.10
C PHE A 108 2.54 3.00 -7.75
N GLY A 109 2.10 2.35 -8.84
CA GLY A 109 2.88 1.32 -9.52
C GLY A 109 4.27 1.79 -9.97
N ASP A 110 4.34 3.00 -10.54
CA ASP A 110 5.60 3.62 -10.97
C ASP A 110 6.58 3.84 -9.83
N GLU A 111 6.08 4.33 -8.69
CA GLU A 111 6.89 4.62 -7.50
C GLU A 111 7.43 3.35 -6.85
N LEU A 112 6.61 2.28 -6.82
CA LEU A 112 7.02 0.99 -6.27
C LEU A 112 8.11 0.32 -7.11
N GLU A 113 8.00 0.40 -8.45
CA GLU A 113 8.99 -0.18 -9.36
C GLU A 113 10.29 0.64 -9.40
N LYS A 114 10.18 1.97 -9.52
CA LYS A 114 11.34 2.87 -9.67
C LYS A 114 12.00 3.20 -8.34
N GLY A 115 11.29 3.11 -7.22
CA GLY A 115 11.75 3.50 -5.88
C GLY A 115 13.09 2.88 -5.47
N PRO A 116 13.27 1.54 -5.56
CA PRO A 116 14.54 0.87 -5.26
C PRO A 116 15.73 1.38 -6.08
N ILE A 117 15.52 1.61 -7.38
CA ILE A 117 16.57 2.04 -8.29
C ILE A 117 16.93 3.51 -8.01
N LYS A 118 15.92 4.38 -7.93
CA LYS A 118 16.11 5.81 -7.72
C LYS A 118 16.73 6.11 -6.35
N CYS A 119 16.20 5.52 -5.28
CA CYS A 119 16.75 5.70 -3.93
C CYS A 119 18.22 5.25 -3.86
N LYS A 120 18.55 4.11 -4.46
CA LYS A 120 19.95 3.63 -4.55
C LYS A 120 20.82 4.61 -5.33
N ALA A 121 20.34 5.11 -6.47
CA ALA A 121 21.07 6.09 -7.29
C ALA A 121 21.33 7.39 -6.54
N ASP A 122 20.32 7.92 -5.83
CA ASP A 122 20.43 9.16 -5.07
C ASP A 122 21.44 9.02 -3.91
N ILE A 123 21.40 7.91 -3.17
CA ILE A 123 22.37 7.62 -2.09
C ILE A 123 23.79 7.50 -2.66
N LEU A 124 23.96 6.77 -3.77
CA LEU A 124 25.28 6.61 -4.41
C LEU A 124 25.83 7.95 -4.90
N ALA A 125 24.99 8.79 -5.51
CA ALA A 125 25.37 10.13 -5.94
C ALA A 125 25.81 10.99 -4.74
N ALA A 126 25.02 11.00 -3.66
CA ALA A 126 25.35 11.73 -2.44
C ALA A 126 26.69 11.28 -1.83
N MET A 127 26.94 9.96 -1.79
CA MET A 127 28.22 9.41 -1.31
C MET A 127 29.39 9.80 -2.21
N PHE A 128 29.20 9.79 -3.53
CA PHE A 128 30.24 10.18 -4.49
C PHE A 128 30.65 11.65 -4.34
N TYR A 129 29.68 12.56 -4.28
CA TYR A 129 29.96 13.99 -4.09
C TYR A 129 30.57 14.27 -2.72
N SER A 130 30.07 13.61 -1.67
CA SER A 130 30.65 13.71 -0.32
C SER A 130 32.09 13.20 -0.29
N GLY A 131 32.38 12.10 -0.98
CA GLY A 131 33.73 11.55 -1.11
C GLY A 131 34.68 12.49 -1.84
N LYS A 132 34.23 13.12 -2.94
CA LYS A 132 35.00 14.16 -3.64
C LYS A 132 35.33 15.36 -2.76
N GLY A 133 34.44 15.71 -1.83
CA GLY A 133 34.66 16.76 -0.83
C GLY A 133 35.63 16.40 0.30
N GLY A 134 36.26 15.22 0.27
CA GLY A 134 37.23 14.79 1.28
C GLY A 134 36.65 13.91 2.39
N ASN A 135 35.35 13.54 2.33
CA ASN A 135 34.80 12.57 3.27
C ASN A 135 35.26 11.14 2.91
N VAL A 136 36.36 10.71 3.53
CA VAL A 136 36.98 9.40 3.31
C VAL A 136 36.03 8.24 3.67
N ALA A 137 35.15 8.40 4.66
CA ALA A 137 34.17 7.38 5.01
C ALA A 137 33.15 7.16 3.89
N ALA A 138 32.61 8.24 3.33
CA ALA A 138 31.69 8.17 2.18
C ALA A 138 32.37 7.56 0.93
N ALA A 139 33.62 7.93 0.66
CA ALA A 139 34.40 7.35 -0.44
C ALA A 139 34.62 5.84 -0.27
N LYS A 140 34.93 5.38 0.96
CA LYS A 140 35.07 3.95 1.27
C LYS A 140 33.77 3.18 1.05
N VAL A 141 32.64 3.71 1.51
CA VAL A 141 31.33 3.06 1.33
C VAL A 141 30.95 3.02 -0.16
N PHE A 142 31.17 4.11 -0.91
CA PHE A 142 30.93 4.14 -2.35
C PHE A 142 31.78 3.10 -3.11
N LEU A 143 33.05 2.96 -2.76
CA LEU A 143 33.93 1.94 -3.34
C LEU A 143 33.49 0.52 -2.98
N LEU A 144 32.95 0.29 -1.78
CA LEU A 144 32.41 -1.02 -1.42
C LEU A 144 31.17 -1.37 -2.25
N PHE A 145 30.27 -0.41 -2.47
CA PHE A 145 29.06 -0.62 -3.28
C PHE A 145 29.35 -0.79 -4.78
N ASN A 146 30.40 -0.13 -5.31
CA ASN A 146 30.80 -0.25 -6.73
C ASN A 146 31.87 -1.31 -6.99
N GLY A 147 32.62 -1.71 -5.98
CA GLY A 147 33.65 -2.74 -6.06
C GLY A 147 33.08 -4.17 -6.06
N GLN A 148 31.79 -4.32 -5.76
CA GLN A 148 31.02 -5.54 -6.01
C GLN A 148 30.48 -5.57 -7.44
N GLY A 149 31.33 -5.28 -8.43
CA GLY A 149 31.07 -5.75 -9.80
C GLY A 149 30.98 -7.26 -9.76
N ASP A 150 30.01 -7.82 -10.48
CA ASP A 150 29.78 -9.26 -10.59
C ASP A 150 31.14 -9.98 -10.74
N PRO A 151 31.58 -10.82 -9.80
CA PRO A 151 32.67 -11.72 -10.10
C PRO A 151 32.10 -12.59 -11.21
N GLY A 152 32.47 -12.31 -12.47
CA GLY A 152 32.33 -13.29 -13.53
C GLY A 152 32.82 -14.64 -13.00
N PRO A 153 32.24 -15.78 -13.43
CA PRO A 153 32.09 -17.03 -12.66
C PRO A 153 33.34 -17.72 -12.06
N ASP A 154 34.50 -17.07 -11.96
CA ASP A 154 35.79 -17.71 -11.72
C ASP A 154 36.77 -16.97 -10.79
N GLN A 155 36.34 -16.00 -9.98
CA GLN A 155 37.29 -15.33 -9.05
C GLN A 155 36.77 -15.19 -7.62
N GLN A 156 36.62 -16.33 -6.94
CA GLN A 156 37.04 -16.41 -5.55
C GLN A 156 38.54 -16.76 -5.55
N PRO A 157 39.46 -15.84 -5.20
CA PRO A 157 40.76 -16.29 -4.76
C PRO A 157 40.51 -17.08 -3.48
N ALA A 158 40.62 -18.41 -3.59
CA ALA A 158 40.65 -19.28 -2.44
C ALA A 158 41.63 -18.67 -1.44
N LYS A 159 41.22 -18.52 -0.17
CA LYS A 159 42.11 -18.12 0.92
C LYS A 159 43.10 -19.26 1.18
N VAL A 160 44.01 -19.50 0.24
CA VAL A 160 45.05 -20.49 0.36
C VAL A 160 46.12 -19.86 1.24
N GLY A 161 46.27 -20.38 2.47
CA GLY A 161 47.46 -20.17 3.29
C GLY A 161 47.34 -19.26 4.51
N LEU A 162 46.21 -18.58 4.74
CA LEU A 162 46.01 -17.81 5.98
C LEU A 162 45.56 -18.75 7.11
N GLN A 163 46.47 -19.59 7.60
CA GLN A 163 46.26 -20.23 8.89
C GLN A 163 46.27 -19.14 9.96
N GLY A 164 45.28 -19.17 10.88
CA GLY A 164 45.12 -18.13 11.89
C GLY A 164 46.44 -17.87 12.63
N LYS A 165 46.69 -16.61 13.04
CA LYS A 165 47.95 -16.16 13.66
C LYS A 165 48.50 -17.12 14.73
N LYS A 166 47.61 -17.81 15.44
CA LYS A 166 47.95 -18.83 16.45
C LYS A 166 48.64 -20.08 15.88
N VAL A 167 48.21 -20.55 14.71
CA VAL A 167 48.76 -21.75 14.06
C VAL A 167 50.10 -21.43 13.38
N GLN A 168 50.22 -20.25 12.76
CA GLN A 168 51.52 -19.78 12.23
C GLN A 168 52.57 -19.60 13.33
N ALA A 169 52.18 -19.07 14.49
CA ALA A 169 53.09 -18.94 15.63
C ALA A 169 53.53 -20.30 16.17
N ALA A 170 52.65 -21.31 16.19
CA ALA A 170 52.98 -22.66 16.63
C ALA A 170 53.96 -23.36 15.66
N ILE A 171 53.74 -23.20 14.35
CA ILE A 171 54.66 -23.73 13.32
C ILE A 171 56.02 -23.04 13.42
N ALA A 172 56.05 -21.70 13.53
CA ALA A 172 57.28 -20.94 13.67
C ALA A 172 58.06 -21.29 14.95
N ALA A 173 57.37 -21.60 16.05
CA ALA A 173 58.01 -22.06 17.28
C ALA A 173 58.62 -23.46 17.13
N GLN A 174 57.93 -24.37 16.42
CA GLN A 174 58.43 -25.73 16.17
C GLN A 174 59.61 -25.76 15.20
N THR A 175 59.68 -24.81 14.26
CA THR A 175 60.79 -24.69 13.30
C THR A 175 61.84 -23.65 13.72
N ALA A 176 61.81 -23.16 14.96
CA ALA A 176 62.70 -22.09 15.42
C ALA A 176 64.16 -22.53 15.54
N GLU A 177 64.40 -23.83 15.75
CA GLU A 177 65.74 -24.41 15.93
C GLU A 177 66.47 -24.68 14.61
N ALA A 178 65.74 -24.84 13.50
CA ALA A 178 66.28 -25.22 12.21
C ALA A 178 67.25 -24.16 11.67
N GLY A 179 68.50 -24.55 11.39
CA GLY A 179 69.55 -23.67 10.87
C GLY A 179 70.25 -22.81 11.93
N THR A 180 70.01 -23.04 13.22
CA THR A 180 70.74 -22.37 14.30
C THR A 180 71.79 -23.30 14.91
N SER A 181 72.80 -22.74 15.58
CA SER A 181 73.85 -23.51 16.26
C SER A 181 73.35 -24.40 17.42
N TRP A 182 72.04 -24.41 17.67
CA TRP A 182 71.36 -25.19 18.71
C TRP A 182 70.63 -26.42 18.15
N GLU A 183 70.56 -26.59 16.83
CA GLU A 183 69.88 -27.71 16.15
C GLU A 183 70.42 -29.09 16.59
N ASP A 184 71.71 -29.17 16.94
CA ASP A 184 72.37 -30.41 17.35
C ASP A 184 72.46 -30.63 18.88
N VAL A 185 71.93 -29.70 19.69
CA VAL A 185 72.13 -29.71 21.16
C VAL A 185 71.04 -30.49 21.90
N VAL A 186 69.91 -30.81 21.25
CA VAL A 186 68.79 -31.55 21.85
C VAL A 186 68.61 -32.91 21.15
N PRO A 187 68.58 -34.05 21.89
CA PRO A 187 68.35 -35.36 21.27
C PRO A 187 66.95 -35.41 20.64
N PRO A 188 66.78 -36.05 19.46
CA PRO A 188 65.55 -35.95 18.70
C PRO A 188 64.40 -36.64 19.43
N SER A 189 63.50 -35.86 20.03
CA SER A 189 62.25 -36.36 20.57
C SER A 189 61.29 -36.71 19.44
N GLY A 190 61.24 -37.99 19.06
CA GLY A 190 60.08 -38.60 18.39
C GLY A 190 59.99 -38.43 16.88
N ARG A 191 60.75 -39.24 16.13
CA ARG A 191 60.31 -39.69 14.80
C ARG A 191 59.88 -41.16 14.92
N PRO A 192 58.62 -41.52 14.61
CA PRO A 192 58.26 -42.94 14.50
C PRO A 192 58.96 -43.54 13.27
N ASN A 193 59.51 -44.74 13.44
CA ASN A 193 60.09 -45.57 12.36
C ASN A 193 59.06 -45.92 11.28
#